data_AF-A0A1J3INR8-F1
#
_entry.id   AF-A0A1J3INR8-F1
#
_cell.length_a   1.000
_cell.length_b   1.000
_cell.length_c   1.000
_cell.angle_alpha   90.00
_cell.angle_beta   90.00
_cell.angle_gamma   90.00
#
_symmetry.space_group_name_H-M   'P 1'
#
loop_
_entity.id
_entity.type
_entity.pdbx_description
1 polymer ?
#
loop_
_entity_poly.entity_id
_entity_poly.type
_entity_poly.pdbx_seq_one_letter_code
_entity_poly.pdbx_strand_id
1 'polypeptide(L)'
;YKYTYSVKICPVCREDLVCLPSKVASGLGNLGPLVVCTKVSDNITLLDPRTLRCAFLDARQYWRSGFRSALTSRQLVKYFVFDVEAPVGEATVGGMKYALCYVQIARESDIGKMFYVQTHLGHILKPGDQALGYDIYGANVNDNEMEKYRLSVKNGLPEAILIKK
;
A
#
# COMPACT_ATOMS: atom_id res chain seq x y z
N TYR A 1 39.26 -26.91 2.16
CA TYR A 1 38.31 -26.23 3.07
C TYR A 1 36.95 -26.11 2.39
N LYS A 2 35.84 -26.28 3.13
CA LYS A 2 34.46 -26.15 2.62
C LYS A 2 33.74 -25.06 3.39
N TYR A 3 33.21 -24.06 2.69
CA TYR A 3 32.46 -22.95 3.27
C TYR A 3 30.99 -23.07 2.90
N THR A 4 30.12 -22.69 3.84
CA THR A 4 28.67 -22.60 3.64
C THR A 4 28.21 -21.22 4.08
N TYR A 5 27.49 -20.53 3.21
CA TYR A 5 26.86 -19.24 3.50
C TYR A 5 25.34 -19.42 3.53
N SER A 6 24.69 -18.85 4.53
CA SER A 6 23.23 -18.78 4.62
C SER A 6 22.81 -17.32 4.50
N VAL A 7 22.02 -17.03 3.47
CA VAL A 7 21.53 -15.68 3.17
C VAL A 7 20.03 -15.68 3.31
N LYS A 8 19.48 -14.66 3.98
CA LYS A 8 18.04 -14.50 4.19
C LYS A 8 17.57 -13.18 3.58
N ILE A 9 16.58 -13.28 2.70
CA ILE A 9 15.95 -12.14 2.03
C ILE A 9 14.70 -11.72 2.82
N CYS A 10 14.39 -10.42 2.79
CA CYS A 10 13.14 -9.91 3.34
C CYS A 10 11.93 -10.55 2.61
N PRO A 11 10.89 -11.02 3.32
CA PRO A 11 9.69 -11.60 2.72
C PRO A 11 8.73 -10.58 2.08
N VAL A 12 8.99 -9.27 2.19
CA VAL A 12 8.13 -8.22 1.62
C VAL A 12 8.51 -7.96 0.16
N CYS A 13 7.53 -8.04 -0.73
CA CYS A 13 7.72 -7.78 -2.16
C CYS A 13 7.27 -6.38 -2.55
N ARG A 14 7.69 -5.95 -3.74
CA ARG A 14 7.11 -4.78 -4.41
C ARG A 14 5.60 -4.99 -4.61
N GLU A 15 4.84 -3.91 -4.43
CA GLU A 15 3.37 -3.82 -4.50
C GLU A 15 2.63 -4.50 -3.35
N ASP A 16 3.31 -5.10 -2.38
CA ASP A 16 2.65 -5.66 -1.21
C ASP A 16 2.09 -4.57 -0.28
N LEU A 17 0.95 -4.88 0.32
CA LEU A 17 0.34 -4.07 1.38
C LEU A 17 0.85 -4.55 2.73
N VAL A 18 1.33 -3.62 3.54
CA VAL A 18 1.86 -3.89 4.87
C VAL A 18 1.07 -3.08 5.89
N CYS A 19 0.64 -3.73 6.96
CA CYS A 19 0.19 -3.04 8.17
C CYS A 19 1.35 -2.98 9.16
N LEU A 20 1.92 -1.79 9.34
CA LEU A 20 3.07 -1.59 10.21
C LEU A 20 2.67 -1.73 11.68
N PRO A 21 3.44 -2.49 12.48
CA PRO A 21 3.32 -2.44 13.92
C PRO A 21 3.57 -1.03 14.45
N SER A 22 2.84 -0.60 15.48
CA SER A 22 2.94 0.75 16.04
C SER A 22 4.36 1.20 16.37
N LYS A 23 5.18 0.28 16.91
CA LYS A 23 6.61 0.54 17.21
C LYS A 23 7.42 0.89 15.96
N VAL A 24 7.16 0.20 14.85
CA VAL A 24 7.84 0.43 13.57
C VAL A 24 7.36 1.74 12.95
N ALA A 25 6.04 1.95 12.94
CA ALA A 25 5.42 3.19 12.45
C ALA A 25 5.99 4.43 13.16
N SER A 26 6.11 4.40 14.49
CA SER A 26 6.68 5.50 15.27
C SER A 26 8.17 5.70 15.00
N GLY A 27 8.94 4.62 14.85
CA GLY A 27 10.36 4.68 14.45
C GLY A 27 10.58 5.28 13.05
N LEU A 28 9.57 5.18 12.17
CA LEU A 28 9.58 5.73 10.80
C LEU A 28 8.89 7.10 10.70
N GLY A 29 8.82 7.86 11.80
CA GLY A 29 8.25 9.22 11.78
C GLY A 29 6.72 9.26 11.74
N ASN A 30 6.08 8.28 12.39
CA ASN A 30 4.64 8.05 12.40
C ASN A 30 4.07 7.81 11.00
N LEU A 31 4.70 6.91 10.25
CA LEU A 31 4.21 6.47 8.94
C LEU A 31 3.12 5.39 9.08
N GLY A 32 2.05 5.50 8.30
CA GLY A 32 1.03 4.46 8.19
C GLY A 32 -0.09 4.59 9.23
N PRO A 33 -0.62 3.47 9.76
CA PRO A 33 0.00 2.15 9.78
C PRO A 33 -0.15 1.35 8.47
N LEU A 34 -1.07 1.71 7.58
CA LEU A 34 -1.24 1.02 6.30
C LEU A 34 -0.35 1.63 5.22
N VAL A 35 0.57 0.84 4.67
CA VAL A 35 1.57 1.30 3.70
C VAL A 35 1.74 0.29 2.56
N VAL A 36 2.17 0.78 1.41
CA VAL A 36 2.48 -0.01 0.22
C VAL A 36 3.99 -0.05 0.02
N CYS A 37 4.53 -1.23 -0.28
CA CYS A 37 5.93 -1.34 -0.68
C CYS A 37 6.10 -0.96 -2.15
N THR A 38 6.71 0.19 -2.44
CA THR A 38 6.85 0.68 -3.82
C THR A 38 8.11 0.19 -4.50
N LYS A 39 9.20 0.02 -3.72
CA LYS A 39 10.50 -0.40 -4.24
C LYS A 39 11.23 -1.28 -3.22
N VAL A 40 11.75 -2.40 -3.71
CA VAL A 40 12.68 -3.27 -2.97
C VAL A 40 14.00 -3.28 -3.73
N SER A 41 15.06 -2.79 -3.10
CA SER A 41 16.43 -2.75 -3.63
C SER A 41 17.40 -3.03 -2.48
N ASP A 42 18.48 -2.25 -2.32
CA ASP A 42 19.30 -2.30 -1.09
C ASP A 42 18.47 -1.90 0.14
N ASN A 43 17.55 -0.95 -0.06
CA ASN A 43 16.57 -0.51 0.93
C ASN A 43 15.14 -0.78 0.44
N ILE A 44 14.23 -0.95 1.38
CA ILE A 44 12.78 -1.06 1.17
C ILE A 44 12.19 0.34 1.24
N THR A 45 11.43 0.73 0.23
CA THR A 45 10.67 2.00 0.22
C THR A 45 9.22 1.70 0.50
N LEU A 46 8.69 2.34 1.53
CA LEU A 46 7.29 2.27 1.95
C LEU A 46 6.61 3.61 1.66
N LEU A 47 5.42 3.57 1.10
CA LEU A 47 4.58 4.72 0.80
C LEU A 47 3.24 4.59 1.54
N ASP A 48 2.80 5.63 2.22
CA ASP A 48 1.43 5.75 2.69
C ASP A 48 0.56 6.30 1.54
N PRO A 49 -0.39 5.51 1.00
CA PRO A 49 -1.20 5.92 -0.15
C PRO A 49 -2.17 7.07 0.17
N ARG A 50 -2.41 7.37 1.45
CA ARG A 50 -3.34 8.42 1.90
C ARG A 50 -2.66 9.76 2.13
N THR A 51 -1.39 9.74 2.54
CA THR A 51 -0.65 10.95 2.91
C THR A 51 0.51 11.28 1.96
N LEU A 52 0.82 10.37 1.03
CA LEU A 52 2.02 10.41 0.17
C LEU A 52 3.36 10.45 0.93
N ARG A 53 3.34 10.28 2.26
CA ARG A 53 4.57 10.20 3.05
C ARG A 53 5.26 8.88 2.76
N CYS A 54 6.58 8.92 2.76
CA CYS A 54 7.41 7.76 2.50
C CYS A 54 8.44 7.56 3.59
N ALA A 55 8.83 6.31 3.79
CA ALA A 55 10.01 5.97 4.59
C ALA A 55 10.88 4.96 3.85
N PHE A 56 12.18 5.06 4.11
CA PHE A 56 13.18 4.13 3.63
C PHE A 56 13.65 3.28 4.79
N LEU A 57 13.62 1.97 4.61
CA LEU A 57 13.99 0.99 5.61
C LEU A 57 15.17 0.17 5.09
N ASP A 58 16.30 0.23 5.79
CA ASP A 58 17.45 -0.61 5.46
C ASP A 58 17.29 -2.04 6.01
N ALA A 59 18.17 -2.96 5.59
CA ALA A 59 18.13 -4.34 6.05
C ALA A 59 18.30 -4.46 7.58
N ARG A 60 19.15 -3.63 8.21
CA ARG A 60 19.41 -3.70 9.66
C ARG A 60 18.18 -3.29 10.46
N GLN A 61 17.51 -2.22 10.06
CA GLN A 61 16.28 -1.73 10.66
C GLN A 61 15.15 -2.73 10.47
N TYR A 62 15.01 -3.31 9.27
CA TYR A 62 14.01 -4.36 9.02
C TYR A 62 14.23 -5.57 9.94
N TRP A 63 15.45 -6.10 10.05
CA TRP A 63 15.70 -7.28 10.87
C TRP A 63 15.63 -7.04 12.39
N ARG A 64 15.70 -5.78 12.85
CA ARG A 64 15.45 -5.42 14.26
C ARG A 64 13.99 -5.53 14.65
N SER A 65 13.08 -5.19 13.74
CA SER A 65 11.62 -5.20 13.98
C SER A 65 10.90 -5.62 12.71
N GLY A 66 11.12 -6.87 12.32
CA GLY A 66 10.58 -7.43 11.09
C GLY A 66 9.05 -7.48 11.10
N PHE A 67 8.46 -7.34 9.92
CA PHE A 67 7.02 -7.40 9.71
C PHE A 67 6.75 -8.17 8.41
N ARG A 68 5.50 -8.57 8.19
CA ARG A 68 5.10 -9.30 6.99
C ARG A 68 4.09 -8.48 6.19
N SER A 69 3.95 -8.82 4.91
CA SER A 69 2.88 -8.30 4.07
C SER A 69 1.54 -8.80 4.60
N ALA A 70 0.60 -7.87 4.83
CA ALA A 70 -0.77 -8.18 5.20
C ALA A 70 -1.55 -8.73 3.99
N LEU A 71 -1.31 -8.15 2.81
CA LEU A 71 -1.77 -8.67 1.53
C LEU A 71 -0.60 -8.69 0.54
N THR A 72 -0.53 -9.75 -0.24
CA THR A 72 0.51 -9.93 -1.25
C THR A 72 0.03 -9.46 -2.61
N SER A 73 0.94 -9.06 -3.51
CA SER A 73 0.62 -8.62 -4.88
C SER A 73 -0.22 -9.62 -5.70
N ARG A 74 -0.27 -10.89 -5.29
CA ARG A 74 -1.11 -11.93 -5.91
C ARG A 74 -2.61 -11.77 -5.64
N GLN A 75 -2.98 -10.98 -4.64
CA GLN A 75 -4.37 -10.76 -4.22
C GLN A 75 -4.96 -9.46 -4.81
N LEU A 76 -4.27 -8.85 -5.78
CA LEU A 76 -4.76 -7.66 -6.47
C LEU A 76 -5.96 -8.01 -7.35
N VAL A 77 -7.00 -7.19 -7.27
CA VAL A 77 -8.23 -7.29 -8.05
C VAL A 77 -8.30 -6.11 -9.01
N LYS A 78 -8.93 -6.31 -10.17
CA LYS A 78 -9.14 -5.28 -11.17
C LYS A 78 -10.34 -4.40 -10.82
N TYR A 79 -10.12 -3.10 -10.95
CA TYR A 79 -11.11 -2.04 -10.79
C TYR A 79 -11.21 -1.25 -12.09
N PHE A 80 -12.43 -0.83 -12.41
CA PHE A 80 -12.69 0.13 -13.47
C PHE A 80 -12.82 1.53 -12.85
N VAL A 81 -12.15 2.51 -13.47
CA VAL A 81 -12.15 3.91 -13.01
C VAL A 81 -13.21 4.68 -13.78
N PHE A 82 -14.20 5.20 -13.06
CA PHE A 82 -15.31 5.97 -13.64
C PHE A 82 -15.02 7.47 -13.66
N ASP A 83 -14.47 7.98 -12.56
CA ASP A 83 -14.15 9.40 -12.41
C ASP A 83 -12.88 9.61 -11.60
N VAL A 84 -12.19 10.71 -11.88
CA VAL A 84 -10.93 11.11 -11.24
C VAL A 84 -11.01 12.60 -10.92
N GLU A 85 -11.01 12.93 -9.63
CA GLU A 85 -10.95 14.31 -9.18
C GLU A 85 -9.57 14.93 -9.42
N ALA A 86 -9.53 16.26 -9.41
CA ALA A 86 -8.27 17.00 -9.48
C ALA A 86 -7.34 16.62 -8.31
N PRO A 87 -6.01 16.51 -8.55
CA PRO A 87 -5.05 16.25 -7.49
C PRO A 87 -5.13 17.28 -6.36
N VAL A 88 -5.23 16.79 -5.12
CA VAL A 88 -5.23 17.58 -3.89
C VAL A 88 -3.79 17.87 -3.43
N GLY A 89 -2.84 17.01 -3.81
CA GLY A 89 -1.44 17.18 -3.49
C GLY A 89 -0.54 16.29 -4.33
N GLU A 90 0.71 16.69 -4.49
CA GLU A 90 1.70 15.95 -5.25
C GLU A 90 2.97 15.75 -4.43
N ALA A 91 3.63 14.62 -4.63
CA ALA A 91 4.91 14.32 -4.03
C ALA A 91 5.79 13.58 -5.02
N THR A 92 7.09 13.87 -5.01
CA THR A 92 8.08 13.06 -5.74
C THR A 92 8.90 12.29 -4.73
N VAL A 93 8.82 10.97 -4.78
CA VAL A 93 9.49 10.06 -3.84
C VAL A 93 10.31 9.06 -4.64
N GLY A 94 11.61 8.99 -4.36
CA GLY A 94 12.49 8.00 -5.00
C GLY A 94 12.55 8.10 -6.53
N GLY A 95 12.32 9.29 -7.08
CA GLY A 95 12.25 9.55 -8.53
C GLY A 95 10.90 9.22 -9.17
N MET A 96 9.93 8.72 -8.42
CA MET A 96 8.56 8.52 -8.88
C MET A 96 7.68 9.67 -8.43
N LYS A 97 6.81 10.12 -9.34
CA LYS A 97 5.78 11.11 -9.02
C LYS A 97 4.55 10.40 -8.47
N TYR A 98 3.92 11.01 -7.49
CA TYR A 98 2.65 10.59 -6.92
C TYR A 98 1.75 11.80 -6.81
N ALA A 99 0.46 11.59 -7.03
CA ALA A 99 -0.53 12.64 -6.88
C ALA A 99 -1.72 12.05 -6.14
N LEU A 100 -2.09 12.71 -5.05
CA LEU A 100 -3.18 12.34 -4.19
C LEU A 100 -4.47 12.88 -4.81
N CYS A 101 -5.39 12.00 -5.17
CA CYS A 101 -6.71 12.40 -5.66
C CYS A 101 -7.78 11.44 -5.13
N TYR A 102 -9.04 11.84 -5.29
CA TYR A 102 -10.18 10.95 -5.10
C TYR A 102 -10.61 10.37 -6.45
N VAL A 103 -11.00 9.10 -6.43
CA VAL A 103 -11.46 8.38 -7.62
C VAL A 103 -12.72 7.61 -7.31
N GLN A 104 -13.60 7.57 -8.30
CA GLN A 104 -14.76 6.69 -8.29
C GLN A 104 -14.42 5.42 -9.06
N ILE A 105 -14.53 4.27 -8.39
CA ILE A 105 -14.17 2.97 -8.95
C ILE A 105 -15.26 1.94 -8.71
N ALA A 106 -15.32 0.91 -9.55
CA ALA A 106 -16.06 -0.32 -9.24
C ALA A 106 -15.19 -1.53 -9.53
N ARG A 107 -15.44 -2.65 -8.84
CA ARG A 107 -14.76 -3.91 -9.17
C ARG A 107 -15.20 -4.36 -10.56
N GLU A 108 -14.27 -4.84 -11.37
CA GLU A 108 -14.60 -5.29 -12.74
C GLU A 108 -15.63 -6.44 -12.72
N SER A 109 -15.57 -7.30 -11.70
CA SER A 109 -16.53 -8.39 -11.48
C SER A 109 -17.89 -7.94 -10.94
N ASP A 110 -18.01 -6.71 -10.44
CA ASP A 110 -19.18 -6.21 -9.73
C ASP A 110 -19.31 -4.69 -9.91
N ILE A 111 -19.77 -4.31 -11.10
CA ILE A 111 -19.94 -2.90 -11.51
C ILE A 111 -21.10 -2.24 -10.76
N GLY A 112 -22.01 -3.02 -10.16
CA GLY A 112 -23.17 -2.50 -9.45
C GLY A 112 -22.83 -1.74 -8.17
N LYS A 113 -21.63 -1.96 -7.60
CA LYS A 113 -21.16 -1.29 -6.39
C LYS A 113 -19.96 -0.39 -6.68
N MET A 114 -20.20 0.92 -6.59
CA MET A 114 -19.16 1.93 -6.72
C MET A 114 -18.57 2.29 -5.35
N PHE A 115 -17.26 2.53 -5.33
CA PHE A 115 -16.49 2.99 -4.18
C PHE A 115 -15.89 4.36 -4.48
N TYR A 116 -15.76 5.18 -3.44
CA TYR A 116 -15.12 6.48 -3.52
C TYR A 116 -13.86 6.47 -2.67
N VAL A 117 -12.71 6.31 -3.31
CA VAL A 117 -11.46 6.06 -2.60
C VAL A 117 -10.40 7.10 -2.92
N GLN A 118 -9.54 7.35 -1.94
CA GLN A 118 -8.36 8.18 -2.14
C GLN A 118 -7.22 7.32 -2.69
N THR A 119 -6.47 7.86 -3.67
CA THR A 119 -5.37 7.16 -4.33
C THR A 119 -4.16 8.06 -4.54
N HIS A 120 -2.98 7.46 -4.58
CA HIS A 120 -1.70 8.11 -4.88
C HIS A 120 -1.36 8.12 -6.38
N LEU A 121 -2.23 7.52 -7.20
CA LEU A 121 -2.05 7.33 -8.65
C LEU A 121 -2.71 8.44 -9.49
N GLY A 122 -3.08 9.58 -8.91
CA GLY A 122 -3.81 10.65 -9.61
C GLY A 122 -3.08 11.27 -10.81
N HIS A 123 -1.76 11.09 -10.88
CA HIS A 123 -0.94 11.60 -11.98
C HIS A 123 -1.01 10.72 -13.24
N ILE A 124 -1.53 9.48 -13.13
CA ILE A 124 -1.59 8.51 -14.25
C ILE A 124 -3.00 8.01 -14.54
N LEU A 125 -3.91 8.03 -13.56
CA LEU A 125 -5.28 7.55 -13.71
C LEU A 125 -6.11 8.55 -14.49
N LYS A 126 -6.95 8.03 -15.37
CA LYS A 126 -7.96 8.74 -16.15
C LYS A 126 -9.28 7.97 -16.10
N PRO A 127 -10.42 8.65 -16.25
CA PRO A 127 -11.70 7.99 -16.47
C PRO A 127 -11.63 6.99 -17.64
N GLY A 128 -12.17 5.78 -17.45
CA GLY A 128 -12.13 4.68 -18.41
C GLY A 128 -10.93 3.75 -18.27
N ASP A 129 -9.96 4.06 -17.42
CA ASP A 129 -8.83 3.18 -17.15
C ASP A 129 -9.22 1.96 -16.30
N GLN A 130 -8.41 0.90 -16.42
CA GLN A 130 -8.40 -0.20 -15.47
C GLN A 130 -7.23 -0.02 -14.50
N ALA A 131 -7.45 -0.35 -13.22
CA ALA A 131 -6.42 -0.32 -12.20
C ALA A 131 -6.48 -1.58 -11.33
N LEU A 132 -5.34 -2.02 -10.83
CA LEU A 132 -5.21 -3.11 -9.88
C LEU A 132 -5.11 -2.54 -8.47
N GLY A 133 -5.92 -3.09 -7.57
CA GLY A 133 -5.96 -2.66 -6.18
C GLY A 133 -6.36 -3.79 -5.22
N TYR A 134 -6.17 -3.53 -3.94
CA TYR A 134 -6.63 -4.42 -2.88
C TYR A 134 -8.07 -4.09 -2.49
N ASP A 135 -8.92 -5.10 -2.47
CA ASP A 135 -10.28 -5.02 -1.94
C ASP A 135 -10.27 -5.20 -0.43
N ILE A 136 -10.19 -4.10 0.32
CA ILE A 136 -10.14 -4.12 1.79
C ILE A 136 -11.54 -4.32 2.38
N TYR A 137 -12.58 -3.90 1.65
CA TYR A 137 -13.96 -4.10 2.03
C TYR A 137 -14.34 -5.58 2.07
N GLY A 138 -13.94 -6.34 1.05
CA GLY A 138 -14.25 -7.77 0.91
C GLY A 138 -13.20 -8.72 1.47
N ALA A 139 -11.95 -8.29 1.68
CA ALA A 139 -10.88 -9.18 2.12
C ALA A 139 -11.01 -9.55 3.61
N ASN A 140 -11.04 -10.85 3.88
CA ASN A 140 -10.76 -11.38 5.22
C ASN A 140 -9.25 -11.47 5.42
N VAL A 141 -8.66 -10.41 5.97
CA VAL A 141 -7.22 -10.35 6.22
C VAL A 141 -6.92 -10.94 7.60
N ASN A 142 -6.34 -12.14 7.62
CA ASN A 142 -5.86 -12.76 8.86
C ASN A 142 -4.51 -12.17 9.28
N ASP A 143 -4.51 -10.90 9.68
CA ASP A 143 -3.34 -10.19 10.18
C ASP A 143 -3.68 -9.41 11.46
N ASN A 144 -2.92 -9.67 12.52
CA ASN A 144 -3.16 -9.08 13.85
C ASN A 144 -3.00 -7.57 13.86
N GLU A 145 -2.11 -7.01 13.04
CA GLU A 145 -1.91 -5.56 12.99
C GLU A 145 -3.04 -4.90 12.19
N MET A 146 -3.55 -5.55 11.14
CA MET A 146 -4.75 -5.11 10.42
C MET A 146 -5.99 -5.10 11.32
N GLU A 147 -6.18 -6.14 12.14
CA GLU A 147 -7.32 -6.20 13.08
C GLU A 147 -7.22 -5.09 14.13
N LYS A 148 -6.04 -4.89 14.74
CA LYS A 148 -5.80 -3.77 15.66
C LYS A 148 -6.07 -2.43 14.99
N TYR A 149 -5.61 -2.27 13.75
CA TYR A 149 -5.83 -1.05 12.99
C TYR A 149 -7.32 -0.81 12.76
N ARG A 150 -8.05 -1.84 12.31
CA ARG A 150 -9.51 -1.81 12.11
C ARG A 150 -10.26 -1.36 13.37
N LEU A 151 -9.85 -1.84 14.55
CA LEU A 151 -10.44 -1.46 15.84
C LEU A 151 -10.07 -0.03 16.28
N SER A 152 -8.88 0.46 15.88
CA SER A 152 -8.38 1.77 16.28
C SER A 152 -8.91 2.94 15.44
N VAL A 153 -9.30 2.69 14.18
CA VAL A 153 -9.69 3.76 13.25
C VAL A 153 -11.17 4.09 13.39
N LYS A 154 -11.46 5.30 13.87
CA LYS A 154 -12.85 5.80 13.99
C LYS A 154 -13.56 5.98 12.65
N ASN A 155 -12.82 6.26 11.58
CA ASN A 155 -13.38 6.54 10.24
C ASN A 155 -13.45 5.30 9.33
N GLY A 156 -13.25 4.10 9.88
CA GLY A 156 -13.19 2.86 9.10
C GLY A 156 -11.92 2.72 8.25
N LEU A 157 -11.71 1.51 7.72
CA LEU A 157 -10.67 1.24 6.74
C LEU A 157 -11.09 1.77 5.36
N PRO A 158 -10.14 2.17 4.49
CA PRO A 158 -10.47 2.43 3.09
C PRO A 158 -11.09 1.19 2.47
N GLU A 159 -12.05 1.35 1.56
CA GLU A 159 -12.75 0.22 0.94
C GLU A 159 -11.86 -0.50 -0.08
N ALA A 160 -11.03 0.26 -0.79
CA ALA A 160 -10.04 -0.26 -1.71
C ALA A 160 -8.80 0.62 -1.74
N ILE A 161 -7.67 0.02 -2.13
CA ILE A 161 -6.39 0.72 -2.30
C ILE A 161 -5.84 0.37 -3.68
N LEU A 162 -5.81 1.35 -4.58
CA LEU A 162 -5.23 1.17 -5.91
C LEU A 162 -3.70 1.19 -5.82
N ILE A 163 -3.06 0.27 -6.52
CA ILE A 163 -1.61 0.02 -6.44
C ILE A 163 -0.92 0.27 -7.78
N LYS A 164 -1.56 -0.13 -8.89
CA LYS A 164 -1.03 0.12 -10.24
C LYS A 164 -2.15 0.26 -11.27
N LYS A 165 -1.84 0.94 -12.37
CA LYS A 165 -2.63 0.97 -13.59
C LYS A 165 -2.17 -0.19 -14.49
#